data_AF-A0A9Y6J5S9-F1
#
_entry.id   AF-A0A9Y6J5S9-F1
#
_cell.length_a   1.000
_cell.length_b   1.000
_cell.length_c   1.000
_cell.angle_alpha   90.00
_cell.angle_beta   90.00
_cell.angle_gamma   90.00
#
_symmetry.space_group_name_H-M   'P 1'
#
loop_
_entity.id
_entity.type
_entity.pdbx_description
1 polymer ?
#
loop_
_entity_poly.entity_id
_entity_poly.type
_entity_poly.pdbx_seq_one_letter_code
_entity_poly.pdbx_strand_id
1 'polypeptide(L)'
;MEALQPALVRLKESMCPCVWPCNEPDPEELSAFTDLYGSLRFLLSFQVKDTRHCTSEWQAHLEAFLRTFTLANAGIQIHLKLKINQEASLREFSVKVKRRVALADQLLLTLDVTCSAPPPCCVKKGCWCVRGHPAIGGRLPLSIPPQTMEQGLFGDLSVQVVTLLTPCLLPYPNVATELTHIQVLVYNPSNIPVTGPSGFFQKLPAVLDCQELGLYRVYCSSFKDLVYSGGTVYTVEKDSWDDPEQESSLPTVQQSLLLFFFLQHSDPFTSQLTDLMATEMLIELHLEDILNNNRQALVAAVQTELRNTLKSQNHRKKQQEKLHAAAEVILGSSMSIVSSSSNMDFRNACLSRMKVCVCQVHDTHELAASLRESLWRVTSWKFVPKAKCFSTKMEVHPENDEPTTAEI
;
A
#
# COMPACT_ATOMS: atom_id res chain seq x y z
N MET A 1 3.69 28.00 4.14
CA MET A 1 2.32 27.53 3.82
C MET A 1 1.67 28.42 2.75
N GLU A 2 1.49 29.73 2.94
CA GLU A 2 0.85 30.63 1.95
C GLU A 2 1.60 30.80 0.61
N ALA A 3 2.92 30.55 0.57
CA ALA A 3 3.71 30.72 -0.66
C ALA A 3 3.69 29.51 -1.63
N LEU A 4 3.17 28.34 -1.21
CA LEU A 4 3.19 27.10 -2.00
C LEU A 4 1.93 26.89 -2.85
N GLN A 5 0.80 27.44 -2.39
CA GLN A 5 -0.49 27.33 -3.06
C GLN A 5 -0.47 27.90 -4.48
N PRO A 6 0.16 29.07 -4.75
CA PRO A 6 0.20 29.62 -6.11
C PRO A 6 1.06 28.79 -7.08
N ALA A 7 2.11 28.11 -6.58
CA ALA A 7 3.00 27.31 -7.41
C ALA A 7 2.37 25.97 -7.82
N LEU A 8 1.63 25.33 -6.91
CA LEU A 8 0.85 24.12 -7.21
C LEU A 8 -0.34 24.43 -8.13
N VAL A 9 -1.02 25.55 -7.92
CA VAL A 9 -2.08 26.04 -8.83
C VAL A 9 -1.51 26.30 -10.23
N ARG A 10 -0.37 26.99 -10.35
CA ARG A 10 0.29 27.18 -11.65
C ARG A 10 0.76 25.87 -12.29
N LEU A 11 1.17 24.88 -11.50
CA LEU A 11 1.52 23.55 -12.03
C LEU A 11 0.29 22.89 -12.64
N LYS A 12 -0.85 22.92 -11.91
CA LYS A 12 -2.17 22.44 -12.37
C LYS A 12 -2.62 23.16 -13.65
N GLU A 13 -2.47 24.47 -13.71
CA GLU A 13 -2.78 25.28 -14.91
C GLU A 13 -1.83 24.99 -16.09
N SER A 14 -0.52 24.80 -15.83
CA SER A 14 0.50 24.57 -16.86
C SER A 14 0.50 23.16 -17.45
N MET A 15 -0.08 22.17 -16.74
CA MET A 15 -0.25 20.81 -17.23
C MET A 15 -1.39 20.68 -18.25
N CYS A 16 -2.22 21.72 -18.40
CA CYS A 16 -3.36 21.74 -19.32
C CYS A 16 -3.35 22.95 -20.31
N PRO A 17 -2.27 23.25 -21.06
CA PRO A 17 -2.19 24.53 -21.75
C PRO A 17 -2.73 24.55 -23.19
N CYS A 18 -3.27 23.46 -23.75
CA CYS A 18 -3.75 23.44 -25.13
C CYS A 18 -5.04 22.63 -25.30
N VAL A 19 -6.14 23.34 -25.51
CA VAL A 19 -7.46 22.80 -25.85
C VAL A 19 -7.58 22.71 -27.36
N TRP A 20 -7.67 21.50 -27.90
CA TRP A 20 -8.44 21.28 -29.13
C TRP A 20 -9.84 20.84 -28.72
N PRO A 21 -10.91 21.24 -29.44
CA PRO A 21 -12.24 20.69 -29.23
C PRO A 21 -12.24 19.27 -29.78
N CYS A 22 -11.68 18.33 -29.03
CA CYS A 22 -11.87 16.92 -29.28
C CYS A 22 -13.09 16.50 -28.46
N ASN A 23 -14.03 15.79 -29.09
CA ASN A 23 -15.06 15.06 -28.35
C ASN A 23 -14.38 14.28 -27.22
N GLU A 24 -15.00 14.21 -26.04
CA GLU A 24 -14.48 13.42 -24.92
C GLU A 24 -14.06 12.04 -25.45
N PRO A 25 -12.76 11.70 -25.43
CA PRO A 25 -12.33 10.39 -25.87
C PRO A 25 -12.99 9.37 -24.95
N ASP A 26 -13.56 8.32 -25.55
CA ASP A 26 -14.14 7.23 -24.78
C ASP A 26 -13.06 6.72 -23.79
N PRO A 27 -13.33 6.65 -22.48
CA PRO A 27 -12.39 6.08 -21.52
C PRO A 27 -11.91 4.67 -21.92
N GLU A 28 -12.72 3.92 -22.69
CA GLU A 28 -12.28 2.65 -23.29
C GLU A 28 -11.18 2.84 -24.35
N GLU A 29 -11.24 3.88 -25.19
CA GLU A 29 -10.23 4.18 -26.23
C GLU A 29 -8.87 4.55 -25.63
N LEU A 30 -8.83 5.37 -24.57
CA LEU A 30 -7.58 5.70 -23.86
C LEU A 30 -6.99 4.47 -23.16
N SER A 31 -7.85 3.61 -22.61
CA SER A 31 -7.42 2.36 -21.99
C SER A 31 -6.87 1.37 -23.02
N ALA A 32 -7.47 1.31 -24.21
CA ALA A 32 -7.02 0.50 -25.33
C ALA A 32 -5.72 1.05 -25.93
N PHE A 33 -5.60 2.38 -26.04
CA PHE A 33 -4.38 3.04 -26.49
C PHE A 33 -3.20 2.70 -25.58
N THR A 34 -3.38 2.78 -24.26
CA THR A 34 -2.30 2.42 -23.31
C THR A 34 -1.98 0.93 -23.28
N ASP A 35 -2.92 0.05 -23.63
CA ASP A 35 -2.63 -1.38 -23.82
C ASP A 35 -1.80 -1.65 -25.08
N LEU A 36 -2.08 -0.93 -26.17
CA LEU A 36 -1.42 -1.12 -27.46
C LEU A 36 -0.05 -0.44 -27.52
N TYR A 37 0.07 0.77 -26.98
CA TYR A 37 1.24 1.64 -27.12
C TYR A 37 2.06 1.77 -25.84
N GLY A 38 1.60 1.15 -24.74
CA GLY A 38 2.28 1.20 -23.44
C GLY A 38 1.97 2.45 -22.62
N SER A 39 2.84 2.75 -21.66
CA SER A 39 2.60 3.82 -20.69
C SER A 39 2.71 5.21 -21.31
N LEU A 40 1.80 6.11 -20.94
CA LEU A 40 1.88 7.52 -21.35
C LEU A 40 3.11 8.16 -20.71
N ARG A 41 3.92 8.87 -21.51
CA ARG A 41 5.16 9.51 -21.04
C ARG A 41 4.99 11.03 -21.00
N PHE A 42 5.16 11.61 -19.83
CA PHE A 42 5.15 13.06 -19.64
C PHE A 42 6.53 13.55 -19.23
N LEU A 43 6.99 14.64 -19.85
CA LEU A 43 8.20 15.35 -19.46
C LEU A 43 7.80 16.66 -18.79
N LEU A 44 8.08 16.76 -17.49
CA LEU A 44 7.93 17.99 -16.72
C LEU A 44 9.31 18.64 -16.57
N SER A 45 9.52 19.80 -17.20
CA SER A 45 10.79 20.50 -17.17
C SER A 45 10.63 21.89 -16.56
N PHE A 46 11.25 22.11 -15.40
CA PHE A 46 11.24 23.40 -14.72
C PHE A 46 12.64 24.00 -14.69
N GLN A 47 12.74 25.27 -15.06
CA GLN A 47 13.95 26.06 -14.90
C GLN A 47 13.68 27.19 -13.90
N VAL A 48 14.28 27.09 -12.71
CA VAL A 48 14.09 28.07 -11.65
C VAL A 48 15.28 29.02 -11.64
N LYS A 49 15.01 30.31 -11.91
CA LYS A 49 16.03 31.37 -11.97
C LYS A 49 16.28 32.06 -10.62
N ASP A 50 15.29 32.08 -9.71
CA ASP A 50 15.42 32.66 -8.37
C ASP A 50 15.41 31.55 -7.31
N THR A 51 16.52 31.37 -6.61
CA THR A 51 16.70 30.30 -5.63
C THR A 51 16.14 30.62 -4.26
N ARG A 52 15.69 31.85 -4.01
CA ARG A 52 15.12 32.24 -2.71
C ARG A 52 13.82 31.51 -2.38
N HIS A 53 13.14 30.97 -3.38
CA HIS A 53 11.88 30.21 -3.23
C HIS A 53 12.01 28.72 -3.52
N CYS A 54 13.18 28.24 -3.98
CA CYS A 54 13.41 26.85 -4.34
C CYS A 54 14.27 26.17 -3.26
N THR A 55 13.65 25.86 -2.12
CA THR A 55 14.28 25.12 -1.03
C THR A 55 14.31 23.62 -1.33
N SER A 56 15.21 22.87 -0.69
CA SER A 56 15.21 21.40 -0.73
C SER A 56 13.86 20.80 -0.32
N GLU A 57 13.14 21.50 0.56
CA GLU A 57 11.78 21.19 0.96
C GLU A 57 10.78 21.28 -0.21
N TRP A 58 10.84 22.31 -1.05
CA TRP A 58 9.96 22.41 -2.23
C TRP A 58 10.16 21.23 -3.18
N GLN A 59 11.41 20.87 -3.47
CA GLN A 59 11.73 19.73 -4.32
C GLN A 59 11.17 18.44 -3.71
N ALA A 60 11.35 18.22 -2.42
CA ALA A 60 10.86 17.02 -1.76
C ALA A 60 9.32 16.93 -1.77
N HIS A 61 8.61 18.05 -1.61
CA HIS A 61 7.15 18.08 -1.74
C HIS A 61 6.69 17.75 -3.18
N LEU A 62 7.36 18.30 -4.19
CA LEU A 62 7.06 17.98 -5.58
C LEU A 62 7.31 16.49 -5.87
N GLU A 63 8.46 15.95 -5.46
CA GLU A 63 8.77 14.53 -5.63
C GLU A 63 7.76 13.64 -4.91
N ALA A 64 7.32 14.01 -3.71
CA ALA A 64 6.31 13.27 -2.95
C ALA A 64 4.91 13.32 -3.59
N PHE A 65 4.52 14.48 -4.10
CA PHE A 65 3.29 14.63 -4.88
C PHE A 65 3.33 13.74 -6.11
N LEU A 66 4.42 13.76 -6.89
CA LEU A 66 4.56 12.92 -8.08
C LEU A 66 4.54 11.43 -7.74
N ARG A 67 5.22 11.01 -6.66
CA ARG A 67 5.14 9.61 -6.17
C ARG A 67 3.69 9.23 -5.87
N THR A 68 2.98 10.07 -5.12
CA THR A 68 1.58 9.82 -4.74
C THR A 68 0.66 9.80 -5.96
N PHE A 69 0.87 10.72 -6.91
CA PHE A 69 0.14 10.74 -8.17
C PHE A 69 0.34 9.43 -8.94
N THR A 70 1.57 8.92 -9.03
CA THR A 70 1.86 7.65 -9.74
C THR A 70 1.28 6.41 -9.06
N LEU A 71 0.94 6.45 -7.76
CA LEU A 71 0.29 5.32 -7.08
C LEU A 71 -1.11 5.03 -7.64
N ALA A 72 -1.86 6.07 -8.03
CA ALA A 72 -3.19 5.92 -8.61
C ALA A 72 -3.22 6.08 -10.13
N ASN A 73 -2.13 6.57 -10.72
CA ASN A 73 -1.95 6.78 -12.16
C ASN A 73 -0.77 5.97 -12.70
N ALA A 74 -0.65 4.70 -12.31
CA ALA A 74 0.51 3.88 -12.64
C ALA A 74 0.68 3.63 -14.15
N GLY A 75 -0.35 3.91 -14.97
CA GLY A 75 -0.25 3.93 -16.43
C GLY A 75 0.62 5.07 -16.99
N ILE A 76 0.99 6.04 -16.15
CA ILE A 76 1.74 7.24 -16.52
C ILE A 76 3.18 7.14 -16.03
N GLN A 77 4.12 7.47 -16.91
CA GLN A 77 5.56 7.62 -16.63
C GLN A 77 5.91 9.11 -16.68
N ILE A 78 6.47 9.62 -15.58
CA ILE A 78 6.81 11.04 -15.45
C ILE A 78 8.32 11.20 -15.36
N HIS A 79 8.88 12.01 -16.27
CA HIS A 79 10.25 12.48 -16.19
C HIS A 79 10.27 13.90 -15.66
N LEU A 80 10.79 14.10 -14.46
CA LEU A 80 10.98 15.41 -13.85
C LEU A 80 12.41 15.89 -14.09
N LYS A 81 12.55 16.97 -14.85
CA LYS A 81 13.81 17.68 -15.08
C LYS A 81 13.79 19.00 -14.33
N LEU A 82 14.64 19.14 -13.31
CA LEU A 82 14.80 20.37 -12.54
C LEU A 82 16.16 20.98 -12.84
N LYS A 83 16.18 22.24 -13.26
CA LYS A 83 17.43 23.02 -13.42
C LYS A 83 17.46 24.16 -12.40
N ILE A 84 18.37 24.06 -11.43
CA ILE A 84 18.59 25.04 -10.35
C ILE A 84 20.07 25.45 -10.37
N ASN A 85 20.37 26.74 -10.45
CA ASN A 85 21.75 27.27 -10.43
C ASN A 85 22.76 26.52 -11.35
N GLN A 86 22.32 26.19 -12.57
CA GLN A 86 23.08 25.44 -13.59
C GLN A 86 23.22 23.92 -13.35
N GLU A 87 22.87 23.43 -12.18
CA GLU A 87 22.79 21.99 -11.89
C GLU A 87 21.44 21.45 -12.38
N ALA A 88 21.47 20.36 -13.14
CA ALA A 88 20.28 19.73 -13.69
C ALA A 88 20.10 18.34 -13.07
N SER A 89 18.97 18.11 -12.41
CA SER A 89 18.57 16.79 -11.95
C SER A 89 17.47 16.24 -12.84
N LEU A 90 17.56 14.95 -13.16
CA LEU A 90 16.52 14.19 -13.84
C LEU A 90 16.06 13.08 -12.89
N ARG A 91 14.76 13.03 -12.63
CA ARG A 91 14.10 12.00 -11.84
C ARG A 91 13.03 11.32 -12.68
N GLU A 92 12.96 10.02 -12.60
CA GLU A 92 11.91 9.23 -13.24
C GLU A 92 10.96 8.69 -12.17
N PHE A 93 9.66 8.86 -12.41
CA PHE A 93 8.58 8.27 -11.63
C PHE A 93 7.84 7.29 -12.52
N SER A 94 8.12 6.01 -12.31
CA SER A 94 7.51 4.91 -13.04
C SER A 94 7.30 3.72 -12.11
N VAL A 95 6.26 2.93 -12.43
CA VAL A 95 5.79 1.83 -11.60
C VAL A 95 6.09 0.49 -12.28
N LYS A 96 6.57 -0.49 -11.51
CA LYS A 96 6.94 -1.81 -12.00
C LYS A 96 5.72 -2.72 -12.23
N VAL A 97 4.79 -2.73 -11.29
CA VAL A 97 3.64 -3.64 -11.32
C VAL A 97 2.35 -2.83 -11.21
N LYS A 98 1.51 -2.97 -12.24
CA LYS A 98 0.26 -2.22 -12.38
C LYS A 98 -0.94 -3.15 -12.22
N ARG A 99 -2.07 -2.59 -11.82
CA ARG A 99 -3.36 -3.30 -11.84
C ARG A 99 -4.49 -2.34 -12.14
N ARG A 100 -5.34 -2.73 -13.10
CA ARG A 100 -6.60 -2.06 -13.36
C ARG A 100 -7.64 -2.39 -12.30
N VAL A 101 -8.36 -1.37 -11.88
CA VAL A 101 -9.39 -1.40 -10.84
C VAL A 101 -10.57 -0.62 -11.39
N ALA A 102 -11.70 -1.29 -11.58
CA ALA A 102 -12.93 -0.63 -11.97
C ALA A 102 -13.58 -0.01 -10.73
N LEU A 103 -13.72 1.30 -10.73
CA LEU A 103 -14.58 2.01 -9.78
C LEU A 103 -16.04 1.89 -10.21
N ALA A 104 -16.94 2.28 -9.31
CA ALA A 104 -18.34 2.48 -9.68
C ALA A 104 -18.44 3.45 -10.87
N ASP A 105 -19.43 3.22 -11.75
CA ASP A 105 -19.64 3.97 -12.99
C ASP A 105 -18.57 3.75 -14.09
N GLN A 106 -17.92 2.57 -14.07
CA GLN A 106 -16.98 2.06 -15.10
C GLN A 106 -15.65 2.83 -15.26
N LEU A 107 -15.33 3.78 -14.37
CA LEU A 107 -14.01 4.42 -14.39
C LEU A 107 -12.90 3.40 -14.09
N LEU A 108 -12.00 3.19 -15.05
CA LEU A 108 -10.88 2.26 -14.93
C LEU A 108 -9.64 2.96 -14.39
N LEU A 109 -9.34 2.75 -13.10
CA LEU A 109 -8.10 3.23 -12.49
C LEU A 109 -6.96 2.23 -12.68
N THR A 110 -5.73 2.74 -12.87
CA THR A 110 -4.52 1.90 -12.93
C THR A 110 -3.66 2.17 -11.71
N LEU A 111 -3.70 1.27 -10.73
CA LEU A 111 -2.97 1.40 -9.47
C LEU A 111 -1.57 0.77 -9.52
N ASP A 112 -0.64 1.37 -8.78
CA ASP A 112 0.60 0.72 -8.38
C ASP A 112 0.30 -0.35 -7.34
N VAL A 113 0.69 -1.58 -7.67
CA VAL A 113 0.60 -2.72 -6.76
C VAL A 113 1.97 -3.37 -6.58
N THR A 114 3.05 -2.62 -6.76
CA THR A 114 4.41 -3.10 -6.60
C THR A 114 4.68 -3.41 -5.14
N CYS A 115 5.16 -4.61 -4.87
CA CYS A 115 5.67 -4.96 -3.54
C CYS A 115 7.18 -4.76 -3.50
N SER A 116 7.64 -3.79 -2.73
CA SER A 116 9.07 -3.50 -2.52
C SER A 116 9.73 -4.39 -1.46
N ALA A 117 8.94 -5.17 -0.72
CA ALA A 117 9.46 -6.05 0.32
C ALA A 117 10.23 -7.22 -0.31
N PRO A 118 11.52 -7.42 0.04
CA PRO A 118 12.30 -8.53 -0.48
C PRO A 118 11.69 -9.87 -0.01
N PRO A 119 11.78 -10.92 -0.84
CA PRO A 119 11.36 -12.24 -0.41
C PRO A 119 12.21 -12.70 0.78
N PRO A 120 11.59 -13.24 1.84
CA PRO A 120 12.31 -13.87 2.96
C PRO A 120 13.19 -15.02 2.47
N CYS A 121 14.36 -15.23 3.09
CA CYS A 121 15.34 -16.24 2.67
C CYS A 121 14.80 -17.68 2.64
N CYS A 122 13.77 -17.95 3.44
CA CYS A 122 13.08 -19.24 3.57
C CYS A 122 12.01 -19.49 2.49
N VAL A 123 11.71 -18.49 1.64
CA VAL A 123 10.73 -18.62 0.56
C VAL A 123 11.39 -19.19 -0.70
N LYS A 124 10.79 -20.23 -1.28
CA LYS A 124 11.23 -20.77 -2.57
C LYS A 124 11.08 -19.73 -3.68
N LYS A 125 12.04 -19.68 -4.61
CA LYS A 125 11.99 -18.81 -5.79
C LYS A 125 10.67 -19.01 -6.55
N GLY A 126 10.00 -17.92 -6.89
CA GLY A 126 8.68 -17.95 -7.56
C GLY A 126 7.48 -18.12 -6.63
N CYS A 127 7.68 -18.32 -5.32
CA CYS A 127 6.60 -18.40 -4.32
C CYS A 127 6.43 -17.11 -3.51
N TRP A 128 7.09 -16.00 -3.86
CA TRP A 128 6.79 -14.67 -3.31
C TRP A 128 5.90 -13.80 -4.20
N CYS A 129 4.77 -13.32 -3.67
CA CYS A 129 3.85 -12.52 -4.46
C CYS A 129 4.40 -11.11 -4.63
N VAL A 130 4.89 -10.80 -5.83
CA VAL A 130 5.44 -9.48 -6.19
C VAL A 130 4.38 -8.40 -6.43
N ARG A 131 3.10 -8.80 -6.45
CA ARG A 131 1.95 -7.92 -6.69
C ARG A 131 1.12 -7.77 -5.42
N GLY A 132 0.64 -6.57 -5.16
CA GLY A 132 -0.43 -6.28 -4.22
C GLY A 132 -1.80 -6.63 -4.82
N HIS A 133 -2.79 -6.79 -3.95
CA HIS A 133 -4.17 -7.08 -4.33
C HIS A 133 -5.08 -6.04 -3.70
N PRO A 134 -5.48 -5.00 -4.47
CA PRO A 134 -6.38 -4.00 -3.96
C PRO A 134 -7.75 -4.62 -3.68
N ALA A 135 -8.35 -4.27 -2.55
CA ALA A 135 -9.75 -4.55 -2.26
C ALA A 135 -10.55 -3.26 -2.47
N ILE A 136 -11.61 -3.38 -3.27
CA ILE A 136 -12.45 -2.25 -3.68
C ILE A 136 -13.67 -2.25 -2.77
N GLY A 137 -13.85 -1.15 -2.04
CA GLY A 137 -15.02 -0.93 -1.21
C GLY A 137 -16.23 -0.46 -1.99
N GLY A 138 -17.35 -0.38 -1.29
CA GLY A 138 -18.58 0.20 -1.83
C GLY A 138 -18.43 1.69 -2.15
N ARG A 139 -19.21 2.18 -3.12
CA ARG A 139 -19.38 3.62 -3.36
C ARG A 139 -20.24 4.20 -2.24
N LEU A 140 -19.73 5.22 -1.56
CA LEU A 140 -20.43 5.94 -0.51
C LEU A 140 -20.85 7.33 -1.03
N PRO A 141 -22.15 7.62 -1.17
CA PRO A 141 -22.59 8.98 -1.47
C PRO A 141 -22.24 9.93 -0.33
N LEU A 142 -21.78 11.14 -0.68
CA LEU A 142 -21.41 12.19 0.25
C LEU A 142 -22.42 13.34 0.14
N SER A 143 -23.07 13.65 1.24
CA SER A 143 -23.96 14.81 1.33
C SER A 143 -23.13 16.10 1.37
N ILE A 144 -23.35 16.98 0.40
CA ILE A 144 -22.70 18.29 0.35
C ILE A 144 -23.39 19.22 1.37
N PRO A 145 -22.64 19.88 2.28
CA PRO A 145 -23.23 20.81 3.25
C PRO A 145 -23.95 21.98 2.56
N PRO A 146 -25.08 22.48 3.10
CA PRO A 146 -25.81 23.61 2.51
C PRO A 146 -24.93 24.85 2.28
N GLN A 147 -24.02 25.15 3.21
CA GLN A 147 -23.10 26.30 3.11
C GLN A 147 -22.13 26.17 1.92
N THR A 148 -21.79 24.94 1.55
CA THR A 148 -20.94 24.64 0.40
C THR A 148 -21.72 24.70 -0.90
N MET A 149 -23.01 24.29 -0.88
CA MET A 149 -23.91 24.47 -2.03
C MET A 149 -24.15 25.95 -2.34
N GLU A 150 -24.33 26.78 -1.31
CA GLU A 150 -24.47 28.24 -1.45
C GLU A 150 -23.25 28.89 -2.11
N GLN A 151 -22.08 28.25 -2.01
CA GLN A 151 -20.82 28.68 -2.63
C GLN A 151 -20.62 28.11 -4.05
N GLY A 152 -21.62 27.41 -4.59
CA GLY A 152 -21.65 26.98 -5.99
C GLY A 152 -21.25 25.53 -6.23
N LEU A 153 -21.03 24.72 -5.19
CA LEU A 153 -20.76 23.28 -5.37
C LEU A 153 -22.09 22.52 -5.52
N PHE A 154 -22.39 22.11 -6.75
CA PHE A 154 -23.58 21.34 -7.10
C PHE A 154 -23.23 19.94 -7.63
N GLY A 155 -24.25 19.13 -7.86
CA GLY A 155 -24.11 17.77 -8.38
C GLY A 155 -23.99 16.71 -7.28
N ASP A 156 -23.73 15.48 -7.72
CA ASP A 156 -23.60 14.31 -6.88
C ASP A 156 -22.12 14.07 -6.55
N LEU A 157 -21.81 14.06 -5.26
CA LEU A 157 -20.48 13.72 -4.76
C LEU A 157 -20.53 12.36 -4.07
N SER A 158 -19.49 11.56 -4.29
CA SER A 158 -19.33 10.26 -3.64
C SER A 158 -17.86 9.94 -3.44
N VAL A 159 -17.59 8.97 -2.59
CA VAL A 159 -16.24 8.46 -2.38
C VAL A 159 -16.23 6.95 -2.49
N GLN A 160 -15.19 6.42 -3.12
CA GLN A 160 -14.91 5.00 -3.13
C GLN A 160 -13.59 4.73 -2.42
N VAL A 161 -13.66 3.87 -1.41
CA VAL A 161 -12.50 3.49 -0.60
C VAL A 161 -11.85 2.26 -1.23
N VAL A 162 -10.54 2.31 -1.45
CA VAL A 162 -9.76 1.17 -1.92
C VAL A 162 -8.63 0.92 -0.95
N THR A 163 -8.40 -0.33 -0.57
CA THR A 163 -7.31 -0.71 0.33
C THR A 163 -6.28 -1.57 -0.37
N LEU A 164 -5.02 -1.45 0.05
CA LEU A 164 -3.93 -2.29 -0.44
C LEU A 164 -3.02 -2.70 0.71
N LEU A 165 -3.05 -3.98 1.08
CA LEU A 165 -2.16 -4.54 2.09
C LEU A 165 -0.91 -5.15 1.42
N THR A 166 0.28 -4.70 1.81
CA THR A 166 1.56 -5.15 1.25
C THR A 166 2.55 -5.54 2.34
N PRO A 167 3.39 -6.58 2.17
CA PRO A 167 3.37 -7.58 1.10
C PRO A 167 2.11 -8.46 1.12
N CYS A 168 1.81 -9.12 0.00
CA CYS A 168 0.73 -10.10 -0.07
C CYS A 168 1.17 -11.45 0.52
N LEU A 169 0.53 -11.85 1.62
CA LEU A 169 0.81 -13.11 2.33
C LEU A 169 -0.36 -14.10 2.30
N LEU A 170 -1.30 -13.93 1.36
CA LEU A 170 -2.39 -14.89 1.15
C LEU A 170 -1.91 -16.33 0.88
N PRO A 171 -0.75 -16.56 0.21
CA PRO A 171 -0.22 -17.91 0.03
C PRO A 171 0.42 -18.53 1.28
N TYR A 172 0.61 -17.75 2.35
CA TYR A 172 1.33 -18.14 3.56
C TYR A 172 0.43 -18.04 4.80
N PRO A 173 -0.44 -19.04 5.04
CA PRO A 173 -1.46 -18.98 6.09
C PRO A 173 -0.92 -19.04 7.53
N ASN A 174 0.34 -19.43 7.72
CA ASN A 174 0.93 -19.66 9.04
C ASN A 174 2.05 -18.66 9.37
N VAL A 175 2.39 -17.75 8.44
CA VAL A 175 3.41 -16.73 8.68
C VAL A 175 2.88 -15.71 9.68
N ALA A 176 3.68 -15.44 10.70
CA ALA A 176 3.43 -14.36 11.65
C ALA A 176 3.52 -13.02 10.91
N THR A 177 2.54 -12.15 11.13
CA THR A 177 2.45 -10.86 10.44
C THR A 177 2.09 -9.75 11.39
N GLU A 178 2.69 -8.60 11.18
CA GLU A 178 2.45 -7.40 11.99
C GLU A 178 2.16 -6.22 11.07
N LEU A 179 1.02 -5.55 11.27
CA LEU A 179 0.72 -4.31 10.57
C LEU A 179 1.49 -3.19 11.26
N THR A 180 2.37 -2.48 10.55
CA THR A 180 3.21 -1.42 11.15
C THR A 180 2.63 -0.03 10.93
N HIS A 181 2.05 0.22 9.76
CA HIS A 181 1.46 1.51 9.43
C HIS A 181 0.31 1.41 8.44
N ILE A 182 -0.55 2.42 8.50
CA ILE A 182 -1.65 2.67 7.55
C ILE A 182 -1.41 4.06 6.95
N GLN A 183 -1.27 4.18 5.64
CA GLN A 183 -1.17 5.47 4.96
C GLN A 183 -2.48 5.77 4.22
N VAL A 184 -3.03 6.95 4.49
CA VAL A 184 -4.26 7.44 3.90
C VAL A 184 -3.94 8.45 2.80
N LEU A 185 -4.45 8.18 1.61
CA LEU A 185 -4.29 9.00 0.41
C LEU A 185 -5.66 9.38 -0.14
N VAL A 186 -5.82 10.63 -0.55
CA VAL A 186 -7.08 11.15 -1.08
C VAL A 186 -6.83 11.72 -2.45
N TYR A 187 -7.75 11.42 -3.37
CA TYR A 187 -7.71 11.83 -4.76
C TYR A 187 -9.00 12.53 -5.13
N ASN A 188 -8.87 13.62 -5.87
CA ASN A 188 -10.00 14.35 -6.44
C ASN A 188 -10.63 13.57 -7.62
N PRO A 189 -11.75 14.05 -8.20
CA PRO A 189 -12.41 13.40 -9.33
C PRO A 189 -11.50 13.13 -10.55
N SER A 190 -10.52 14.00 -10.84
CA SER A 190 -9.49 13.78 -11.88
C SER A 190 -8.33 12.89 -11.44
N ASN A 191 -8.45 12.18 -10.33
CA ASN A 191 -7.44 11.28 -9.80
C ASN A 191 -6.10 11.98 -9.46
N ILE A 192 -6.18 13.24 -9.02
CA ILE A 192 -5.04 14.04 -8.56
C ILE A 192 -4.98 13.98 -7.01
N PRO A 193 -3.81 13.71 -6.41
CA PRO A 193 -3.65 13.75 -4.96
C PRO A 193 -4.01 15.12 -4.39
N VAL A 194 -4.80 15.13 -3.33
CA VAL A 194 -5.17 16.37 -2.62
C VAL A 194 -4.39 16.49 -1.31
N THR A 195 -4.02 17.71 -0.95
CA THR A 195 -3.22 18.01 0.26
C THR A 195 -4.07 18.20 1.53
N GLY A 196 -5.39 18.23 1.40
CA GLY A 196 -6.36 18.22 2.51
C GLY A 196 -7.27 16.99 2.40
N PRO A 197 -8.08 16.65 3.42
CA PRO A 197 -8.36 17.31 4.71
C PRO A 197 -7.54 16.75 5.88
N SER A 198 -6.77 17.59 6.56
CA SER A 198 -5.86 17.11 7.62
C SER A 198 -6.57 16.86 8.96
N GLY A 199 -7.64 17.60 9.28
CA GLY A 199 -8.30 17.52 10.58
C GLY A 199 -9.10 16.24 10.76
N PHE A 200 -9.89 15.88 9.75
CA PHE A 200 -10.70 14.68 9.75
C PHE A 200 -9.84 13.42 9.91
N PHE A 201 -8.82 13.27 9.06
CA PHE A 201 -7.96 12.08 9.08
C PHE A 201 -7.06 12.01 10.31
N GLN A 202 -6.65 13.12 10.91
CA GLN A 202 -5.94 13.10 12.20
C GLN A 202 -6.81 12.54 13.34
N LYS A 203 -8.12 12.81 13.32
CA LYS A 203 -9.07 12.38 14.34
C LYS A 203 -9.68 10.99 14.08
N LEU A 204 -9.52 10.46 12.87
CA LEU A 204 -10.12 9.18 12.45
C LEU A 204 -9.70 8.00 13.34
N PRO A 205 -8.42 7.80 13.71
CA PRO A 205 -8.02 6.66 14.55
C PRO A 205 -8.74 6.61 15.90
N ALA A 206 -9.10 7.77 16.48
CA ALA A 206 -9.76 7.84 17.78
C ALA A 206 -11.21 7.33 17.77
N VAL A 207 -11.80 7.13 16.59
CA VAL A 207 -13.18 6.62 16.43
C VAL A 207 -13.28 5.31 15.69
N LEU A 208 -12.15 4.73 15.27
CA LEU A 208 -12.12 3.37 14.75
C LEU A 208 -12.16 2.38 15.91
N ASP A 209 -12.94 1.31 15.75
CA ASP A 209 -12.92 0.20 16.68
C ASP A 209 -11.71 -0.69 16.37
N CYS A 210 -10.58 -0.35 16.99
CA CYS A 210 -9.32 -1.07 16.79
C CYS A 210 -9.42 -2.53 17.23
N GLN A 211 -10.18 -2.82 18.29
CA GLN A 211 -10.35 -4.17 18.82
C GLN A 211 -11.03 -5.08 17.79
N GLU A 212 -12.08 -4.58 17.14
CA GLU A 212 -12.77 -5.31 16.07
C GLU A 212 -11.88 -5.50 14.84
N LEU A 213 -10.97 -4.56 14.57
CA LEU A 213 -9.96 -4.69 13.52
C LEU A 213 -8.84 -5.68 13.88
N GLY A 214 -8.79 -6.19 15.12
CA GLY A 214 -7.71 -7.04 15.60
C GLY A 214 -6.41 -6.29 15.86
N LEU A 215 -6.49 -4.96 16.01
CA LEU A 215 -5.39 -4.06 16.27
C LEU A 215 -5.43 -3.60 17.73
N TYR A 216 -4.26 -3.47 18.37
CA TYR A 216 -4.18 -2.98 19.74
C TYR A 216 -4.54 -1.50 19.81
N ARG A 217 -3.75 -0.68 19.11
CA ARG A 217 -3.94 0.76 19.07
C ARG A 217 -3.40 1.34 17.77
N VAL A 218 -4.13 2.32 17.24
CA VAL A 218 -3.74 3.09 16.05
C VAL A 218 -3.71 4.56 16.43
N TYR A 219 -2.65 5.27 16.06
CA TYR A 219 -2.55 6.71 16.31
C TYR A 219 -1.95 7.44 15.11
N CYS A 220 -2.34 8.70 14.96
CA CYS A 220 -1.79 9.55 13.92
C CYS A 220 -0.34 9.89 14.25
N SER A 221 0.55 9.57 13.33
CA SER A 221 1.98 9.84 13.48
C SER A 221 2.33 11.18 12.83
N SER A 222 3.08 12.03 13.53
CA SER A 222 3.73 13.18 12.89
C SER A 222 5.01 12.69 12.21
N PHE A 223 4.87 11.97 11.10
CA PHE A 223 6.04 11.46 10.38
C PHE A 223 6.81 12.64 9.77
N LYS A 224 8.07 12.83 10.18
CA LYS A 224 8.99 13.82 9.59
C LYS A 224 9.70 13.30 8.34
N ASP A 225 9.40 12.07 7.92
CA ASP A 225 10.07 11.41 6.80
C ASP A 225 9.42 11.82 5.47
N LEU A 226 10.24 12.37 4.57
CA LEU A 226 9.83 12.90 3.27
C LEU A 226 9.35 11.81 2.30
N VAL A 227 9.55 10.52 2.65
CA VAL A 227 9.09 9.37 1.85
C VAL A 227 7.57 9.20 1.91
N TYR A 228 6.90 9.65 2.98
CA TYR A 228 5.46 9.49 3.19
C TYR A 228 4.67 10.81 3.17
N SER A 229 5.28 11.92 2.74
CA SER A 229 4.72 13.27 2.78
C SER A 229 3.52 13.53 1.87
N GLY A 230 3.04 12.52 1.13
CA GLY A 230 1.86 12.60 0.27
C GLY A 230 0.51 12.32 0.94
N GLY A 231 0.47 11.97 2.24
CA GLY A 231 -0.79 11.64 2.92
C GLY A 231 -0.68 11.52 4.44
N THR A 232 -1.79 11.13 5.08
CA THR A 232 -1.84 10.97 6.54
C THR A 232 -1.37 9.57 6.92
N VAL A 233 -0.40 9.45 7.82
CA VAL A 233 0.15 8.16 8.25
C VAL A 233 -0.25 7.83 9.69
N TYR A 234 -0.77 6.63 9.89
CA TYR A 234 -1.05 6.07 11.19
C TYR A 234 -0.02 5.00 11.54
N THR A 235 0.48 5.04 12.77
CA THR A 235 1.30 3.97 13.34
C THR A 235 0.40 3.03 14.11
N VAL A 236 0.70 1.73 14.01
CA VAL A 236 0.01 0.68 14.77
C VAL A 236 0.95 0.24 15.89
N GLU A 237 0.48 0.35 17.12
CA GLU A 237 1.19 -0.08 18.33
C GLU A 237 1.07 -1.61 18.46
N LYS A 238 2.17 -2.25 18.89
CA LYS A 238 2.21 -3.69 19.11
C LYS A 238 1.60 -4.04 20.47
N ASP A 239 0.88 -5.16 20.54
CA ASP A 239 0.53 -5.82 21.80
C ASP A 239 1.83 -6.26 22.51
N SER A 240 2.38 -5.43 23.40
CA SER A 240 3.54 -5.76 24.24
C SER A 240 3.09 -6.60 25.43
N TRP A 241 2.68 -7.85 25.18
CA TRP A 241 2.71 -8.86 26.23
C TRP A 241 4.13 -9.40 26.28
N ASP A 242 5.00 -8.65 26.96
CA ASP A 242 6.39 -9.03 27.21
C ASP A 242 6.43 -10.17 28.23
N ASP A 243 6.85 -11.34 27.77
CA ASP A 243 7.81 -12.13 28.54
C ASP A 243 9.15 -12.01 27.79
N PRO A 244 10.13 -11.24 28.29
CA PRO A 244 11.39 -10.98 27.58
C PRO A 244 12.23 -12.25 27.38
N GLU A 245 11.90 -13.36 28.05
CA GLU A 245 12.53 -14.67 27.83
C GLU A 245 11.86 -15.49 26.71
N GLN A 246 10.74 -15.01 26.17
CA GLN A 246 9.93 -15.66 25.15
C GLN A 246 9.75 -14.78 23.91
N GLU A 247 10.76 -13.97 23.57
CA GLU A 247 10.94 -13.45 22.22
C GLU A 247 11.03 -14.65 21.27
N SER A 248 9.88 -15.07 20.76
CA SER A 248 9.82 -16.11 19.75
C SER A 248 10.69 -15.65 18.59
N SER A 249 11.74 -16.39 18.29
CA SER A 249 12.64 -16.27 17.14
C SER A 249 11.92 -16.45 15.78
N LEU A 250 10.61 -16.26 15.75
CA LEU A 250 9.76 -16.37 14.59
C LEU A 250 9.92 -15.12 13.72
N PRO A 251 10.30 -15.27 12.44
CA PRO A 251 10.36 -14.14 11.53
C PRO A 251 8.95 -13.58 11.32
N THR A 252 8.66 -12.46 11.95
CA THR A 252 7.41 -11.72 11.78
C THR A 252 7.54 -10.83 10.57
N VAL A 253 6.65 -10.99 9.59
CA VAL A 253 6.67 -10.18 8.38
C VAL A 253 5.87 -8.90 8.64
N GLN A 254 6.56 -7.77 8.52
CA GLN A 254 5.95 -6.45 8.60
C GLN A 254 5.10 -6.18 7.35
N GLN A 255 3.88 -5.72 7.56
CA GLN A 255 2.95 -5.31 6.51
C GLN A 255 2.59 -3.83 6.68
N SER A 256 2.32 -3.18 5.56
CA SER A 256 1.79 -1.82 5.46
C SER A 256 0.48 -1.84 4.70
N LEU A 257 -0.41 -0.92 5.04
CA LEU A 257 -1.71 -0.76 4.38
C LEU A 257 -1.81 0.64 3.77
N LEU A 258 -2.13 0.71 2.48
CA LEU A 258 -2.57 1.95 1.83
C LEU A 258 -4.09 2.00 1.81
N LEU A 259 -4.65 3.15 2.16
CA LEU A 259 -6.08 3.44 2.17
C LEU A 259 -6.33 4.63 1.23
N PHE A 260 -6.88 4.36 0.06
CA PHE A 260 -7.20 5.33 -0.97
C PHE A 260 -8.65 5.79 -0.84
N PHE A 261 -8.87 7.10 -0.91
CA PHE A 261 -10.18 7.72 -1.06
C PHE A 261 -10.26 8.35 -2.44
N PHE A 262 -11.01 7.73 -3.35
CA PHE A 262 -11.26 8.29 -4.68
C PHE A 262 -12.59 9.05 -4.66
N LEU A 263 -12.52 10.36 -4.74
CA LEU A 263 -13.71 11.19 -4.90
C LEU A 263 -14.23 11.03 -6.33
N GLN A 264 -15.55 10.95 -6.46
CA GLN A 264 -16.24 10.96 -7.75
C GLN A 264 -17.30 12.03 -7.70
N HIS A 265 -17.31 12.89 -8.70
CA HIS A 265 -18.25 13.98 -8.83
C HIS A 265 -18.93 13.89 -10.20
N SER A 266 -20.24 14.14 -10.22
CA SER A 266 -21.02 14.24 -11.43
C SER A 266 -21.98 15.41 -11.31
N ASP A 267 -21.88 16.34 -12.24
CA ASP A 267 -22.82 17.45 -12.37
C ASP A 267 -23.22 17.59 -13.84
N PRO A 268 -24.51 17.39 -14.18
CA PRO A 268 -24.98 17.48 -15.56
C PRO A 268 -24.84 18.88 -16.18
N PHE A 269 -24.56 19.91 -15.37
CA PHE A 269 -24.37 21.28 -15.84
C PHE A 269 -22.90 21.66 -16.06
N THR A 270 -21.97 20.78 -15.69
CA THR A 270 -20.54 20.98 -15.95
C THR A 270 -20.22 20.48 -17.35
N SER A 271 -19.97 21.40 -18.29
CA SER A 271 -19.77 21.05 -19.71
C SER A 271 -18.39 21.42 -20.26
N GLN A 272 -17.68 22.33 -19.60
CA GLN A 272 -16.34 22.76 -20.01
C GLN A 272 -15.28 22.31 -19.00
N LEU A 273 -14.06 22.11 -19.49
CA LEU A 273 -12.91 21.77 -18.63
C LEU A 273 -12.66 22.81 -17.54
N THR A 274 -12.90 24.09 -17.85
CA THR A 274 -12.81 25.18 -16.86
C THR A 274 -13.80 25.02 -15.73
N ASP A 275 -15.02 24.55 -16.03
CA ASP A 275 -16.07 24.30 -15.04
C ASP A 275 -15.70 23.11 -14.16
N LEU A 276 -15.14 22.04 -14.75
CA LEU A 276 -14.59 20.89 -14.02
C LEU A 276 -13.48 21.33 -13.05
N MET A 277 -12.50 22.11 -13.54
CA MET A 277 -11.39 22.58 -12.70
C MET A 277 -11.87 23.49 -11.56
N ALA A 278 -12.82 24.39 -11.82
CA ALA A 278 -13.42 25.24 -10.80
C ALA A 278 -14.16 24.41 -9.75
N THR A 279 -14.92 23.41 -10.19
CA THR A 279 -15.66 22.50 -9.31
C THR A 279 -14.73 21.67 -8.45
N GLU A 280 -13.66 21.11 -9.00
CA GLU A 280 -12.65 20.40 -8.22
C GLU A 280 -11.97 21.29 -7.19
N MET A 281 -11.68 22.54 -7.54
CA MET A 281 -11.13 23.51 -6.59
C MET A 281 -12.08 23.76 -5.42
N LEU A 282 -13.39 23.84 -5.67
CA LEU A 282 -14.42 23.95 -4.63
C LEU A 282 -14.51 22.67 -3.78
N ILE A 283 -14.44 21.49 -4.40
CA ILE A 283 -14.41 20.20 -3.68
C ILE A 283 -13.20 20.17 -2.74
N GLU A 284 -12.00 20.49 -3.24
CA GLU A 284 -10.77 20.51 -2.46
C GLU A 284 -10.84 21.53 -1.31
N LEU A 285 -11.39 22.72 -1.57
CA LEU A 285 -11.55 23.78 -0.57
C LEU A 285 -12.48 23.35 0.58
N HIS A 286 -13.59 22.69 0.27
CA HIS A 286 -14.61 22.30 1.24
C HIS A 286 -14.53 20.83 1.69
N LEU A 287 -13.46 20.12 1.33
CA LEU A 287 -13.36 18.68 1.55
C LEU A 287 -13.45 18.33 3.05
N GLU A 288 -12.82 19.12 3.92
CA GLU A 288 -12.89 18.93 5.37
C GLU A 288 -14.33 19.02 5.89
N ASP A 289 -15.10 20.03 5.45
CA ASP A 289 -16.48 20.22 5.86
C ASP A 289 -17.38 19.10 5.35
N ILE A 290 -17.17 18.68 4.10
CA ILE A 290 -17.89 17.55 3.46
C ILE A 290 -17.61 16.26 4.22
N LEU A 291 -16.35 15.93 4.55
CA LEU A 291 -16.03 14.72 5.30
C LEU A 291 -16.61 14.77 6.72
N ASN A 292 -16.56 15.92 7.38
CA ASN A 292 -17.12 16.08 8.73
C ASN A 292 -18.66 15.94 8.73
N ASN A 293 -19.34 16.47 7.71
CA ASN A 293 -20.79 16.31 7.53
C ASN A 293 -21.20 14.83 7.36
N ASN A 294 -20.34 14.04 6.70
CA ASN A 294 -20.58 12.62 6.42
C ASN A 294 -19.86 11.67 7.40
N ARG A 295 -19.41 12.18 8.54
CA ARG A 295 -18.47 11.49 9.44
C ARG A 295 -18.90 10.08 9.84
N GLN A 296 -20.15 9.90 10.26
CA GLN A 296 -20.62 8.59 10.74
C GLN A 296 -20.59 7.53 9.63
N ALA A 297 -21.09 7.88 8.44
CA ALA A 297 -21.12 6.97 7.29
C ALA A 297 -19.70 6.67 6.79
N LEU A 298 -18.83 7.68 6.74
CA LEU A 298 -17.42 7.52 6.38
C LEU A 298 -16.67 6.61 7.35
N VAL A 299 -16.81 6.83 8.66
CA VAL A 299 -16.18 5.99 9.68
C VAL A 299 -16.65 4.53 9.56
N ALA A 300 -17.95 4.31 9.36
CA ALA A 300 -18.50 2.97 9.17
C ALA A 300 -17.97 2.29 7.89
N ALA A 301 -17.87 3.03 6.78
CA ALA A 301 -17.31 2.53 5.53
C ALA A 301 -15.83 2.15 5.69
N VAL A 302 -15.02 3.04 6.29
CA VAL A 302 -13.60 2.78 6.56
C VAL A 302 -13.41 1.58 7.48
N GLN A 303 -14.18 1.50 8.57
CA GLN A 303 -14.15 0.36 9.50
C GLN A 303 -14.44 -0.96 8.76
N THR A 304 -15.43 -0.96 7.87
CA THR A 304 -15.81 -2.12 7.07
C THR A 304 -14.69 -2.54 6.11
N GLU A 305 -14.09 -1.58 5.38
CA GLU A 305 -13.02 -1.88 4.43
C GLU A 305 -11.72 -2.33 5.11
N LEU A 306 -11.35 -1.71 6.23
CA LEU A 306 -10.23 -2.16 7.05
C LEU A 306 -10.48 -3.58 7.57
N ARG A 307 -11.68 -3.88 8.10
CA ARG A 307 -12.04 -5.23 8.58
C ARG A 307 -11.93 -6.26 7.47
N ASN A 308 -12.43 -5.96 6.28
CA ASN A 308 -12.38 -6.85 5.12
C ASN A 308 -10.93 -7.13 4.69
N THR A 309 -10.09 -6.09 4.69
CA THR A 309 -8.68 -6.17 4.30
C THR A 309 -7.85 -6.97 5.31
N LEU A 310 -8.04 -6.69 6.59
CA LEU A 310 -7.32 -7.32 7.70
C LEU A 310 -7.86 -8.70 8.06
N LYS A 311 -9.02 -9.12 7.53
CA LYS A 311 -9.60 -10.45 7.74
C LYS A 311 -8.61 -11.59 7.55
N SER A 312 -7.79 -11.51 6.49
CA SER A 312 -6.79 -12.54 6.22
C SER A 312 -5.67 -12.55 7.27
N GLN A 313 -5.26 -11.39 7.74
CA GLN A 313 -4.24 -11.21 8.78
C GLN A 313 -4.74 -11.75 10.13
N ASN A 314 -5.95 -11.34 10.54
CA ASN A 314 -6.59 -11.79 11.78
C ASN A 314 -6.81 -13.31 11.76
N HIS A 315 -7.13 -13.87 10.59
CA HIS A 315 -7.20 -15.31 10.44
C HIS A 315 -5.84 -15.98 10.67
N ARG A 316 -4.74 -15.43 10.12
CA ARG A 316 -3.38 -15.95 10.37
C ARG A 316 -3.00 -15.88 11.85
N LYS A 317 -3.25 -14.76 12.54
CA LYS A 317 -3.01 -14.61 13.99
C LYS A 317 -3.71 -15.73 14.78
N LYS A 318 -4.99 -15.97 14.49
CA LYS A 318 -5.76 -17.07 15.12
C LYS A 318 -5.24 -18.47 14.78
N GLN A 319 -4.76 -18.70 13.55
CA GLN A 319 -4.14 -19.99 13.19
C GLN A 319 -2.79 -20.18 13.88
N GLN A 320 -2.02 -19.10 14.05
CA GLN A 320 -0.75 -19.13 14.76
C GLN A 320 -0.95 -19.49 16.23
N GLU A 321 -1.96 -18.94 16.91
CA GLU A 321 -2.33 -19.31 18.28
C GLU A 321 -2.65 -20.82 18.39
N LYS A 322 -3.42 -21.35 17.45
CA LYS A 322 -3.74 -22.79 17.39
C LYS A 322 -2.50 -23.65 17.14
N LEU A 323 -1.63 -23.21 16.23
CA LEU A 323 -0.37 -23.90 15.93
C LEU A 323 0.55 -23.88 17.14
N HIS A 324 0.58 -22.78 17.90
CA HIS A 324 1.37 -22.65 19.13
C HIS A 324 0.86 -23.63 20.20
N ALA A 325 -0.46 -23.67 20.43
CA ALA A 325 -1.06 -24.62 21.37
C ALA A 325 -0.79 -26.09 20.95
N ALA A 326 -0.89 -26.40 19.66
CA ALA A 326 -0.60 -27.74 19.15
C ALA A 326 0.90 -28.08 19.25
N ALA A 327 1.78 -27.11 19.00
CA ALA A 327 3.23 -27.27 19.10
C ALA A 327 3.64 -27.67 20.52
N GLU A 328 3.10 -27.02 21.55
CA GLU A 328 3.42 -27.37 22.95
C GLU A 328 2.99 -28.81 23.29
N VAL A 329 1.86 -29.29 22.78
CA VAL A 329 1.43 -30.69 22.96
C VAL A 329 2.36 -31.67 22.22
N ILE A 330 2.73 -31.35 20.98
CA ILE A 330 3.66 -32.17 20.18
C ILE A 330 5.02 -32.24 20.86
N LEU A 331 5.53 -31.11 21.35
CA LEU A 331 6.80 -31.01 22.06
C LEU A 331 6.74 -31.81 23.36
N GLY A 332 5.73 -31.59 24.21
CA GLY A 332 5.56 -32.32 25.46
C GLY A 332 5.47 -33.83 25.27
N SER A 333 4.71 -34.28 24.26
CA SER A 333 4.57 -35.71 23.93
C SER A 333 5.89 -36.30 23.42
N SER A 334 6.58 -35.60 22.53
CA SER A 334 7.86 -36.05 21.97
C SER A 334 8.94 -36.14 23.05
N MET A 335 9.01 -35.13 23.92
CA MET A 335 9.91 -35.10 25.05
C MET A 335 9.62 -36.25 26.03
N SER A 336 8.35 -36.47 26.37
CA SER A 336 7.96 -37.58 27.25
C SER A 336 8.35 -38.94 26.66
N ILE A 337 8.14 -39.18 25.36
CA ILE A 337 8.53 -40.44 24.71
C ILE A 337 10.06 -40.67 24.81
N VAL A 338 10.86 -39.63 24.55
CA VAL A 338 12.33 -39.73 24.62
C VAL A 338 12.80 -39.91 26.06
N SER A 339 12.29 -39.11 27.00
CA SER A 339 12.68 -39.16 28.42
C SER A 339 12.23 -40.44 29.12
N SER A 340 11.06 -40.99 28.77
CA SER A 340 10.53 -42.22 29.37
C SER A 340 11.03 -43.51 28.70
N SER A 341 11.76 -43.43 27.59
CA SER A 341 12.30 -44.62 26.92
C SER A 341 13.42 -45.25 27.75
N SER A 342 13.34 -46.56 28.01
CA SER A 342 14.40 -47.34 28.65
C SER A 342 15.50 -47.79 27.68
N ASN A 343 15.31 -47.61 26.37
CA ASN A 343 16.27 -47.97 25.34
C ASN A 343 17.28 -46.82 25.11
N MET A 344 18.52 -47.03 25.54
CA MET A 344 19.60 -46.04 25.44
C MET A 344 19.91 -45.67 23.98
N ASP A 345 19.94 -46.66 23.08
CA ASP A 345 20.25 -46.44 21.66
C ASP A 345 19.18 -45.57 20.99
N PHE A 346 17.91 -45.80 21.32
CA PHE A 346 16.81 -44.96 20.84
C PHE A 346 16.96 -43.51 21.30
N ARG A 347 17.23 -43.27 22.59
CA ARG A 347 17.42 -41.90 23.11
C ARG A 347 18.60 -41.20 22.44
N ASN A 348 19.73 -41.89 22.31
CA ASN A 348 20.91 -41.37 21.65
C ASN A 348 20.67 -41.09 20.16
N ALA A 349 19.92 -41.96 19.47
CA ALA A 349 19.54 -41.75 18.07
C ALA A 349 18.62 -40.52 17.90
N CYS A 350 17.66 -40.31 18.82
CA CYS A 350 16.81 -39.13 18.83
C CYS A 350 17.60 -37.83 19.04
N LEU A 351 18.48 -37.79 20.06
CA LEU A 351 19.30 -36.63 20.38
C LEU A 351 20.28 -36.29 19.24
N SER A 352 20.94 -37.30 18.68
CA SER A 352 21.91 -37.12 17.59
C SER A 352 21.25 -36.64 16.29
N ARG A 353 20.08 -37.18 15.91
CA ARG A 353 19.36 -36.74 14.70
C ARG A 353 18.85 -35.31 14.78
N MET A 354 18.52 -34.84 15.97
CA MET A 354 18.03 -33.48 16.20
C MET A 354 19.16 -32.46 16.41
N LYS A 355 20.41 -32.85 16.14
CA LYS A 355 21.63 -32.03 16.25
C LYS A 355 21.85 -31.43 17.65
N VAL A 356 21.37 -32.09 18.70
CA VAL A 356 21.79 -31.77 20.08
C VAL A 356 23.23 -32.26 20.25
N CYS A 357 24.13 -31.41 20.75
CA CYS A 357 25.55 -31.74 20.84
C CYS A 357 25.74 -32.91 21.83
N VAL A 358 26.18 -34.06 21.33
CA VAL A 358 26.26 -35.32 22.10
C VAL A 358 27.39 -35.31 23.17
N CYS A 359 28.12 -34.21 23.33
CA CYS A 359 29.22 -34.15 24.29
C CYS A 359 28.80 -33.79 25.74
N GLN A 360 27.54 -33.44 26.02
CA GLN A 360 27.00 -33.32 27.38
C GLN A 360 25.49 -33.66 27.42
N VAL A 361 25.14 -34.94 27.32
CA VAL A 361 23.74 -35.39 27.38
C VAL A 361 23.24 -35.41 28.82
N HIS A 362 22.72 -34.28 29.31
CA HIS A 362 21.69 -34.24 30.36
C HIS A 362 20.55 -33.25 30.03
N ASP A 363 20.67 -32.41 28.99
CA ASP A 363 19.74 -31.29 28.85
C ASP A 363 18.60 -31.55 27.86
N THR A 364 17.49 -32.08 28.39
CA THR A 364 16.20 -32.18 27.70
C THR A 364 15.70 -30.84 27.15
N HIS A 365 16.19 -29.70 27.66
CA HIS A 365 15.78 -28.39 27.16
C HIS A 365 16.34 -28.08 25.75
N GLU A 366 17.55 -28.51 25.41
CA GLU A 366 18.12 -28.31 24.06
C GLU A 366 17.38 -29.10 22.98
N LEU A 367 16.90 -30.29 23.34
CA LEU A 367 16.06 -31.11 22.48
C LEU A 367 14.72 -30.42 22.21
N ALA A 368 14.09 -29.89 23.25
CA ALA A 368 12.83 -29.16 23.13
C ALA A 368 12.99 -27.91 22.25
N ALA A 369 14.07 -27.14 22.43
CA ALA A 369 14.37 -25.98 21.60
C ALA A 369 14.57 -26.34 20.11
N SER A 370 15.36 -27.39 19.83
CA SER A 370 15.63 -27.85 18.46
C SER A 370 14.38 -28.39 17.75
N LEU A 371 13.53 -29.13 18.48
CA LEU A 371 12.23 -29.58 17.97
C LEU A 371 11.29 -28.41 17.70
N ARG A 372 11.24 -27.44 18.61
CA ARG A 372 10.41 -26.23 18.47
C ARG A 372 10.83 -25.45 17.23
N GLU A 373 12.12 -25.21 17.05
CA GLU A 373 12.65 -24.51 15.88
C GLU A 373 12.34 -25.27 14.58
N SER A 374 12.53 -26.59 14.57
CA SER A 374 12.25 -27.44 13.40
C SER A 374 10.78 -27.41 13.03
N LEU A 375 9.89 -27.53 14.01
CA LEU A 375 8.44 -27.48 13.81
C LEU A 375 8.02 -26.12 13.25
N TRP A 376 8.54 -25.03 13.79
CA TRP A 376 8.25 -23.69 13.29
C TRP A 376 8.77 -23.46 11.88
N ARG A 377 9.99 -23.90 11.59
CA ARG A 377 10.58 -23.77 10.25
C ARG A 377 9.71 -24.44 9.18
N VAL A 378 9.17 -25.63 9.49
CA VAL A 378 8.34 -26.41 8.57
C VAL A 378 6.91 -25.85 8.47
N THR A 379 6.34 -25.39 9.58
CA THR A 379 4.93 -24.98 9.64
C THR A 379 4.70 -23.54 9.19
N SER A 380 5.57 -22.60 9.57
CA SER A 380 5.39 -21.15 9.31
C SER A 380 5.37 -20.83 7.83
N TRP A 381 6.28 -21.43 7.05
CA TRP A 381 6.42 -21.16 5.60
C TRP A 381 5.66 -22.13 4.71
N LYS A 382 4.67 -22.83 5.28
CA LYS A 382 3.79 -23.70 4.48
C LYS A 382 3.13 -22.86 3.38
N PHE A 383 3.42 -23.22 2.14
CA PHE A 383 2.89 -22.53 0.96
C PHE A 383 1.58 -23.17 0.51
N VAL A 384 0.56 -22.35 0.27
CA VAL A 384 -0.71 -22.74 -0.33
C VAL A 384 -0.97 -21.84 -1.53
N PRO A 385 -0.95 -22.37 -2.78
CA PRO A 385 -1.14 -21.55 -3.96
C PRO A 385 -2.52 -20.86 -3.95
N LYS A 386 -2.56 -19.63 -4.46
CA LYS A 386 -3.79 -18.84 -4.60
C LYS A 386 -3.88 -18.32 -6.03
N ALA A 387 -5.00 -18.57 -6.71
CA ALA A 387 -5.20 -18.22 -8.12
C ALA A 387 -5.04 -16.71 -8.41
N LYS A 388 -5.28 -15.84 -7.41
CA LYS A 388 -5.13 -14.39 -7.54
C LYS A 388 -3.69 -13.90 -7.35
N CYS A 389 -2.80 -14.73 -6.81
CA CYS A 389 -1.40 -14.42 -6.55
C CYS A 389 -0.51 -14.93 -7.69
N PHE A 390 0.61 -14.22 -7.94
CA PHE A 390 1.66 -14.52 -8.94
C PHE A 390 1.30 -14.31 -10.42
N SER A 391 2.24 -13.68 -11.15
CA SER A 391 2.59 -14.00 -12.54
C SER A 391 3.91 -13.30 -12.85
N THR A 392 5.01 -14.05 -12.85
CA THR A 392 6.28 -13.63 -13.45
C THR A 392 6.32 -14.20 -14.87
N LYS A 393 5.66 -13.54 -15.82
CA LYS A 393 6.14 -13.59 -17.21
C LYS A 393 7.24 -12.52 -17.31
N MET A 394 8.44 -12.86 -16.86
CA MET A 394 9.64 -12.24 -17.43
C MET A 394 9.86 -12.99 -18.75
N GLU A 395 9.22 -12.54 -19.83
CA GLU A 395 9.81 -12.76 -21.14
C GLU A 395 11.05 -11.86 -21.19
N VAL A 396 12.18 -12.45 -20.80
CA VAL A 396 13.46 -12.00 -21.32
C VAL A 396 13.41 -12.39 -22.79
N HIS A 397 12.93 -11.49 -23.66
CA HIS A 397 13.45 -11.48 -25.01
C HIS A 397 14.90 -11.00 -24.87
N PRO A 398 15.89 -11.84 -25.21
CA PRO A 398 17.21 -11.29 -25.46
C PRO A 398 17.03 -10.32 -26.63
N GLU A 399 17.28 -9.04 -26.40
CA GLU A 399 17.65 -8.14 -27.48
C GLU A 399 18.83 -8.82 -28.20
N ASN A 400 18.55 -9.41 -29.36
CA ASN A 400 19.59 -9.74 -30.29
C ASN A 400 20.18 -8.40 -30.73
N ASP A 401 21.37 -8.11 -30.21
CA ASP A 401 22.33 -7.21 -30.85
C ASP A 401 22.60 -7.76 -32.26
N GLU A 402 21.89 -7.23 -33.26
CA GLU A 402 22.41 -7.19 -34.63
C GLU A 402 22.80 -5.75 -34.97
N PRO A 403 24.09 -5.49 -35.25
CA PRO A 403 24.52 -4.18 -35.69
C PRO A 403 24.14 -4.03 -37.16
N THR A 404 23.08 -3.28 -37.45
CA THR A 404 22.82 -2.84 -38.82
C THR A 404 23.77 -1.70 -39.14
N THR A 405 24.92 -2.09 -39.66
CA THR A 405 25.79 -1.23 -40.46
C THR A 405 25.19 -1.10 -41.87
N ALA A 406 25.51 0.01 -42.53
CA ALA A 406 25.22 0.37 -43.92
C ALA A 406 23.81 0.92 -44.17
N GLU A 407 23.56 1.94 -44.98
CA GLU A 407 24.33 2.98 -45.66
C GLU A 407 23.24 3.83 -46.38
N ILE A 408 23.52 5.12 -46.58
CA ILE A 408 22.77 6.16 -47.35
C ILE A 408 21.57 6.80 -46.66
#